data_AF-A0A535JEH8-F1
#
_entry.id   AF-A0A535JEH8-F1
#
_cell.length_a   1.000
_cell.length_b   1.000
_cell.length_c   1.000
_cell.angle_alpha   90.00
_cell.angle_beta   90.00
_cell.angle_gamma   90.00
#
_symmetry.space_group_name_H-M   'P 1'
#
loop_
_entity.id
_entity.type
_entity.pdbx_description
1 polymer ?
#
loop_
_entity_poly.entity_id
_entity_poly.type
_entity_poly.pdbx_seq_one_letter_code
_entity_poly.pdbx_strand_id
1 'polypeptide(L)'
;MRNPRSAAAAFIRERAPAILPRVVEEATAGESSDKYAGDLQRRLTAYLERRIPPWLEALEASNSERPDAIRRLLRTDAEAGEHIPPVVLLGTVALGYRVMESEIRSRTAADEYSAEELWAEVDLLRRTVVEARRDANDSGRVA
;
A
#
# COMPACT_ATOMS: atom_id res chain seq x y z
N MET A 1 -9.97 23.38 -6.27
CA MET A 1 -10.48 22.23 -5.51
C MET A 1 -9.45 21.14 -5.61
N ARG A 2 -9.00 20.57 -4.49
CA ARG A 2 -8.22 19.32 -4.54
C ARG A 2 -9.13 18.26 -5.16
N ASN A 3 -8.59 17.27 -5.88
CA ASN A 3 -9.43 16.14 -6.32
C ASN A 3 -9.45 15.08 -5.20
N PRO A 4 -10.45 14.18 -5.16
CA PRO A 4 -10.57 13.16 -4.12
C PRO A 4 -9.32 12.29 -3.96
N ARG A 5 -8.63 12.01 -5.08
CA ARG A 5 -7.36 11.25 -5.10
C ARG A 5 -6.25 11.93 -4.33
N SER A 6 -6.01 13.20 -4.60
CA SER A 6 -5.00 14.00 -3.92
C SER A 6 -5.35 14.22 -2.46
N ALA A 7 -6.64 14.30 -2.11
CA ALA A 7 -7.08 14.34 -0.72
C ALA A 7 -6.80 13.01 -0.02
N ALA A 8 -7.12 11.87 -0.63
CA ALA A 8 -6.86 10.54 -0.08
C ALA A 8 -5.35 10.30 0.10
N ALA A 9 -4.53 10.68 -0.88
CA ALA A 9 -3.08 10.56 -0.78
C ALA A 9 -2.49 11.48 0.30
N ALA A 10 -2.98 12.71 0.43
CA ALA A 10 -2.57 13.62 1.51
C ALA A 10 -2.90 13.03 2.88
N PHE A 11 -4.12 12.50 3.06
CA PHE A 11 -4.54 11.84 4.28
C PHE A 11 -3.62 10.65 4.61
N ILE A 12 -3.39 9.72 3.66
CA ILE A 12 -2.53 8.57 3.91
C ILE A 12 -1.10 8.98 4.21
N ARG A 13 -0.56 10.00 3.53
CA ARG A 13 0.78 10.53 3.79
C ARG A 13 0.92 11.07 5.22
N GLU A 14 -0.08 11.81 5.70
CA GLU A 14 -0.13 12.30 7.08
C GLU A 14 -0.24 11.15 8.10
N ARG A 15 -1.02 10.12 7.78
CA ARG A 15 -1.28 8.99 8.67
C ARG A 15 -0.23 7.87 8.57
N ALA A 16 0.65 7.88 7.57
CA ALA A 16 1.65 6.83 7.33
C ALA A 16 2.51 6.52 8.57
N PRO A 17 2.96 7.49 9.39
CA PRO A 17 3.72 7.21 10.62
C PRO A 17 2.93 6.42 11.66
N ALA A 18 1.60 6.45 11.64
CA ALA A 18 0.74 5.65 12.52
C ALA A 18 0.33 4.32 11.89
N ILE A 19 0.12 4.28 10.57
CA ILE A 19 -0.28 3.07 9.83
C ILE A 19 0.88 2.07 9.79
N LEU A 20 2.08 2.53 9.44
CA LEU A 20 3.23 1.67 9.16
C LEU A 20 3.62 0.77 10.35
N PRO A 21 3.87 1.31 11.57
CA PRO A 21 4.27 0.46 12.68
C PRO A 21 3.21 -0.58 13.03
N ARG A 22 1.93 -0.18 12.98
CA ARG A 22 0.80 -1.07 13.25
C ARG A 22 0.71 -2.23 12.25
N VAL A 23 0.87 -1.96 10.96
CA VAL A 23 0.85 -3.00 9.92
C VAL A 23 1.99 -3.99 10.13
N VAL A 24 3.20 -3.50 10.44
CA VAL A 24 4.36 -4.36 10.66
C VAL A 24 4.16 -5.21 11.91
N GLU A 25 3.73 -4.61 13.02
CA GLU A 25 3.47 -5.33 14.28
C GLU A 25 2.43 -6.45 14.08
N GLU A 26 1.28 -6.12 13.49
CA GLU A 26 0.22 -7.08 13.20
C GLU A 26 0.67 -8.18 12.20
N ALA A 27 1.55 -7.87 11.25
CA ALA A 27 2.10 -8.85 10.30
C ALA A 27 3.09 -9.84 10.94
N THR A 28 3.75 -9.44 12.03
CA THR A 28 4.75 -10.28 12.74
C THR A 28 4.23 -10.94 14.01
N ALA A 29 3.00 -10.62 14.46
CA ALA A 29 2.47 -11.04 15.75
C ALA A 29 2.36 -12.57 15.95
N GLY A 30 2.31 -13.36 14.87
CA GLY A 30 2.25 -14.82 14.92
C GLY A 30 3.61 -15.53 14.96
N GLU A 31 4.71 -14.81 14.82
CA GLU A 31 6.04 -15.41 14.72
C GLU A 31 6.56 -15.85 16.09
N SER A 32 6.80 -17.15 16.24
CA SER A 32 7.18 -17.75 17.53
C SER A 32 8.67 -17.60 17.88
N SER A 33 9.49 -17.11 16.95
CA SER A 33 10.94 -16.96 17.13
C SER A 33 11.33 -15.50 17.13
N ASP A 34 11.79 -14.99 18.28
CA ASP A 34 12.16 -13.58 18.46
C ASP A 34 13.19 -13.07 17.44
N LYS A 35 14.17 -13.93 17.09
CA LYS A 35 15.19 -13.58 16.10
C LYS A 35 14.58 -13.42 14.69
N TYR A 36 13.72 -14.36 14.31
CA TYR A 36 13.07 -14.33 13.00
C TYR A 36 12.06 -13.20 12.90
N ALA A 37 11.29 -12.96 13.97
CA ALA A 37 10.37 -11.84 14.09
C ALA A 37 11.09 -10.50 13.91
N GLY A 38 12.24 -10.29 14.58
CA GLY A 38 13.03 -9.07 14.43
C GLY A 38 13.61 -8.86 13.03
N ASP A 39 14.11 -9.93 12.40
CA ASP A 39 14.59 -9.87 11.01
C ASP A 39 13.44 -9.56 10.02
N LEU A 40 12.30 -10.21 10.20
CA LEU A 40 11.12 -10.00 9.36
C LEU A 40 10.56 -8.59 9.53
N GLN A 41 10.45 -8.10 10.77
CA GLN A 41 10.01 -6.74 11.09
C GLN A 41 10.84 -5.69 10.34
N ARG A 42 12.18 -5.84 10.35
CA ARG A 42 13.09 -4.93 9.61
C ARG A 42 12.85 -4.97 8.12
N ARG A 43 12.71 -6.17 7.53
CA ARG A 43 12.45 -6.33 6.08
C ARG A 43 11.10 -5.73 5.68
N LEU A 44 10.04 -5.99 6.45
CA LEU A 44 8.72 -5.44 6.18
C LEU A 44 8.68 -3.92 6.31
N THR A 45 9.36 -3.36 7.32
CA THR A 45 9.50 -1.91 7.48
C THR A 45 10.17 -1.30 6.24
N ALA A 46 11.35 -1.81 5.86
CA ALA A 46 12.08 -1.31 4.69
C ALA A 46 11.29 -1.48 3.37
N TYR A 47 10.55 -2.59 3.24
CA TYR A 47 9.66 -2.82 2.10
C TYR A 47 8.56 -1.76 2.01
N LEU A 48 7.85 -1.53 3.11
CA LEU A 48 6.74 -0.57 3.13
C LEU A 48 7.22 0.88 2.95
N GLU A 49 8.37 1.24 3.54
CA GLU A 49 9.00 2.55 3.34
C GLU A 49 9.35 2.81 1.87
N ARG A 50 9.83 1.79 1.15
CA ARG A 50 10.10 1.89 -0.31
C ARG A 50 8.82 1.89 -1.14
N ARG A 51 7.77 1.17 -0.71
CA ARG A 51 6.52 1.02 -1.43
C ARG A 51 5.61 2.25 -1.35
N ILE A 52 5.56 2.93 -0.20
CA ILE A 52 4.61 4.01 0.04
C ILE A 52 4.75 5.16 -0.96
N PRO A 53 5.95 5.70 -1.24
CA PRO A 53 6.09 6.80 -2.19
C PRO A 53 5.51 6.51 -3.59
N PRO A 54 5.90 5.43 -4.31
CA PRO A 54 5.32 5.14 -5.62
C PRO A 54 3.83 4.74 -5.56
N TRP A 55 3.37 4.21 -4.43
CA TRP A 55 1.94 3.95 -4.23
C TRP A 55 1.13 5.24 -4.10
N LEU A 56 1.64 6.23 -3.36
CA LEU A 56 1.04 7.56 -3.26
C LEU A 56 1.08 8.29 -4.61
N GLU A 57 2.18 8.19 -5.36
CA GLU A 57 2.26 8.71 -6.73
C GLU A 57 1.20 8.09 -7.64
N ALA A 58 0.98 6.78 -7.59
CA ALA A 58 -0.04 6.10 -8.38
C ALA A 58 -1.47 6.52 -7.98
N LEU A 59 -1.69 6.82 -6.71
CA LEU A 59 -2.95 7.34 -6.21
C LEU A 59 -3.22 8.75 -6.76
N GLU A 60 -2.22 9.63 -6.68
CA GLU A 60 -2.31 11.04 -7.13
C GLU A 60 -2.28 11.21 -8.65
N ALA A 61 -1.70 10.25 -9.38
CA ALA A 61 -1.52 10.30 -10.82
C ALA A 61 -2.84 10.53 -11.57
N SER A 62 -2.78 11.31 -12.65
CA SER A 62 -3.87 11.48 -13.60
C SER A 62 -4.20 10.14 -14.29
N ASN A 63 -5.35 10.06 -14.97
CA ASN A 63 -5.77 8.82 -15.62
C ASN A 63 -4.80 8.37 -16.73
N SER A 64 -4.15 9.31 -17.42
CA SER A 64 -3.14 9.03 -18.45
C SER A 64 -1.80 8.56 -17.87
N GLU A 65 -1.41 9.03 -16.69
CA GLU A 65 -0.12 8.71 -16.07
C GLU A 65 -0.18 7.50 -15.14
N ARG A 66 -1.38 7.19 -14.63
CA ARG A 66 -1.61 6.13 -13.65
C ARG A 66 -1.11 4.75 -14.10
N PRO A 67 -1.28 4.29 -15.36
CA PRO A 67 -0.72 3.01 -15.78
C PRO A 67 0.80 2.91 -15.59
N ASP A 68 1.54 3.97 -15.91
CA ASP A 68 2.99 4.00 -15.75
C ASP A 68 3.41 4.09 -14.28
N ALA A 69 2.67 4.85 -13.46
CA ALA A 69 2.89 4.89 -12.02
C ALA A 69 2.66 3.50 -11.38
N ILE A 70 1.62 2.77 -11.79
CA ILE A 70 1.36 1.41 -11.32
C ILE A 70 2.49 0.45 -11.75
N ARG A 71 3.00 0.54 -12.99
CA ARG A 71 4.16 -0.26 -13.42
C ARG A 71 5.39 0.00 -12.56
N ARG A 72 5.69 1.28 -12.24
CA ARG A 72 6.79 1.64 -11.35
C ARG A 72 6.59 1.05 -9.95
N LEU A 73 5.38 1.17 -9.39
CA LEU A 73 5.02 0.56 -8.12
C LEU A 73 5.25 -0.96 -8.14
N LEU A 74 4.78 -1.67 -9.17
CA LEU A 74 4.93 -3.12 -9.27
C LEU A 74 6.40 -3.55 -9.35
N ARG A 75 7.24 -2.81 -10.10
CA ARG A 75 8.68 -3.03 -10.13
C ARG A 75 9.33 -2.79 -8.76
N THR A 76 8.99 -1.68 -8.10
CA THR A 76 9.47 -1.40 -6.74
C THR A 76 9.03 -2.49 -5.75
N ASP A 77 7.80 -3.01 -5.88
CA ASP A 77 7.31 -4.12 -5.07
C ASP A 77 8.14 -5.39 -5.27
N ALA A 78 8.51 -5.71 -6.51
CA ALA A 78 9.35 -6.86 -6.83
C ALA A 78 10.77 -6.71 -6.25
N GLU A 79 11.41 -5.56 -6.48
CA GLU A 79 12.77 -5.27 -6.01
C GLU A 79 12.86 -5.16 -4.48
N ALA A 80 11.90 -4.50 -3.82
CA ALA A 80 11.91 -4.34 -2.38
C ALA A 80 11.45 -5.61 -1.65
N GLY A 81 10.65 -6.44 -2.33
CA GLY A 81 10.07 -7.67 -1.80
C GLY A 81 10.92 -8.92 -1.98
N GLU A 82 12.03 -8.86 -2.73
CA GLU A 82 12.83 -10.01 -3.16
C GLU A 82 13.19 -10.99 -2.03
N HIS A 83 13.45 -10.47 -0.82
CA HIS A 83 13.87 -11.27 0.34
C HIS A 83 12.77 -11.52 1.36
N ILE A 84 11.50 -11.30 1.01
CA ILE A 84 10.33 -11.53 1.86
C ILE A 84 9.50 -12.66 1.23
N PRO A 85 9.07 -13.67 2.00
CA PRO A 85 8.19 -14.71 1.47
C PRO A 85 6.93 -14.11 0.81
N PRO A 86 6.56 -14.52 -0.42
CA PRO A 86 5.45 -13.90 -1.15
C PRO A 86 4.12 -13.87 -0.38
N VAL A 87 3.81 -14.93 0.38
CA VAL A 87 2.60 -15.00 1.21
C VAL A 87 2.58 -13.94 2.31
N VAL A 88 3.74 -13.68 2.93
CA VAL A 88 3.89 -12.68 3.98
C VAL A 88 3.77 -11.28 3.39
N LEU A 89 4.38 -11.04 2.23
CA LEU A 89 4.30 -9.78 1.52
C LEU A 89 2.85 -9.44 1.10
N LEU A 90 2.13 -10.41 0.52
CA LEU A 90 0.72 -10.25 0.16
C LEU A 90 -0.16 -10.01 1.39
N GLY A 91 0.05 -10.77 2.47
CA GLY A 91 -0.65 -10.58 3.73
C GLY A 91 -0.42 -9.20 4.33
N THR A 92 0.83 -8.73 4.33
CA THR A 92 1.22 -7.39 4.83
C THR A 92 0.57 -6.28 4.01
N VAL A 93 0.54 -6.39 2.68
CA VAL A 93 -0.12 -5.40 1.82
C VAL A 93 -1.63 -5.38 2.06
N ALA A 94 -2.29 -6.54 2.16
CA ALA A 94 -3.71 -6.63 2.44
C ALA A 94 -4.07 -6.04 3.81
N LEU A 95 -3.24 -6.30 4.81
CA LEU A 95 -3.33 -5.71 6.15
C LEU A 95 -3.18 -4.18 6.10
N GLY A 96 -2.23 -3.68 5.33
CA GLY A 96 -2.06 -2.25 5.08
C GLY A 96 -3.33 -1.58 4.59
N TYR A 97 -4.02 -2.17 3.60
CA TYR A 97 -5.30 -1.64 3.13
C TYR A 97 -6.38 -1.62 4.22
N ARG A 98 -6.47 -2.68 5.05
CA ARG A 98 -7.42 -2.72 6.17
C ARG A 98 -7.15 -1.64 7.22
N VAL A 99 -5.89 -1.43 7.59
CA VAL A 99 -5.51 -0.38 8.55
C VAL A 99 -5.79 1.00 7.97
N MET A 100 -5.49 1.23 6.68
CA MET A 100 -5.80 2.48 5.98
C MET A 100 -7.32 2.76 5.96
N GLU A 101 -8.15 1.76 5.67
CA GLU A 101 -9.61 1.89 5.70
C GLU A 101 -10.11 2.30 7.10
N SER A 102 -9.59 1.64 8.14
CA SER A 102 -9.91 1.96 9.54
C SER A 102 -9.50 3.39 9.90
N GLU A 103 -8.32 3.85 9.48
CA GLU A 103 -7.85 5.22 9.75
C GLU A 103 -8.71 6.25 9.02
N ILE A 104 -9.03 6.04 7.73
CA ILE A 104 -9.89 6.93 6.95
C ILE A 104 -11.26 7.07 7.64
N ARG A 105 -11.92 5.95 7.97
CA ARG A 105 -13.25 5.95 8.58
C ARG A 105 -13.30 6.56 9.98
N SER A 106 -12.22 6.45 10.75
CA SER A 106 -12.19 6.96 12.13
C SER A 106 -11.77 8.43 12.23
N ARG A 107 -11.11 8.99 11.22
CA ARG A 107 -10.47 10.31 11.30
C ARG A 107 -10.90 11.32 10.25
N THR A 108 -11.72 10.92 9.29
CA THR A 108 -12.31 11.87 8.34
C THR A 108 -13.47 12.58 9.03
N ALA A 109 -13.16 13.68 9.72
CA ALA A 109 -14.17 14.66 10.10
C ALA A 109 -14.57 15.43 8.83
N ALA A 110 -15.87 15.58 8.60
CA ALA A 110 -16.43 16.06 7.35
C ALA A 110 -16.08 17.54 7.09
N ASP A 111 -14.95 17.81 6.44
CA ASP A 111 -14.58 19.18 6.05
C ASP A 111 -14.37 19.38 4.52
N GLU A 112 -14.31 18.32 3.71
CA GLU A 112 -14.37 18.45 2.22
C GLU A 112 -14.77 17.15 1.49
N TYR A 113 -14.34 16.00 2.00
CA TYR A 113 -14.66 14.66 1.46
C TYR A 113 -15.12 13.73 2.57
N SER A 114 -16.08 12.85 2.25
CA SER A 114 -16.49 11.75 3.13
C SER A 114 -15.41 10.67 3.21
N ALA A 115 -15.44 9.88 4.28
CA ALA A 115 -14.57 8.71 4.43
C ALA A 115 -14.78 7.72 3.27
N GLU A 116 -16.01 7.57 2.80
CA GLU A 116 -16.41 6.73 1.69
C GLU A 116 -15.79 7.19 0.36
N GLU A 117 -15.78 8.49 0.08
CA GLU A 117 -15.16 9.05 -1.12
C GLU A 117 -13.64 8.84 -1.13
N LEU A 118 -12.97 9.11 -0.01
CA LEU A 118 -11.53 8.90 0.10
C LEU A 118 -11.18 7.43 -0.04
N TRP A 119 -11.94 6.55 0.63
CA TRP A 119 -11.72 5.12 0.54
C TRP A 119 -11.99 4.55 -0.86
N ALA A 120 -12.98 5.07 -1.58
CA ALA A 120 -13.28 4.64 -2.93
C ALA A 120 -12.08 4.83 -3.88
N GLU A 121 -11.34 5.93 -3.75
CA GLU A 121 -10.13 6.16 -4.55
C GLU A 121 -8.99 5.19 -4.19
N VAL A 122 -8.83 4.90 -2.90
CA VAL A 122 -7.84 3.92 -2.40
C VAL A 122 -8.20 2.50 -2.88
N ASP A 123 -9.46 2.09 -2.76
CA ASP A 123 -9.93 0.78 -3.18
C ASP A 123 -9.88 0.60 -4.70
N LEU A 124 -10.19 1.65 -5.46
CA LEU A 124 -10.03 1.64 -6.92
C LEU A 124 -8.57 1.38 -7.29
N LEU A 125 -7.61 2.12 -6.72
CA LEU A 125 -6.19 1.88 -6.96
C LEU A 125 -5.79 0.45 -6.57
N ARG A 126 -6.25 -0.04 -5.42
CA ARG A 126 -5.99 -1.42 -4.97
C ARG A 126 -6.41 -2.43 -6.02
N ARG A 127 -7.63 -2.33 -6.56
CA ARG A 127 -8.15 -3.23 -7.59
C ARG A 127 -7.34 -3.15 -8.87
N THR A 128 -7.04 -1.95 -9.36
CA THR A 128 -6.25 -1.74 -10.58
C THR A 128 -4.82 -2.30 -10.45
N VAL A 129 -4.18 -2.16 -9.28
CA VAL A 129 -2.85 -2.73 -9.03
C VAL A 129 -2.90 -4.26 -9.01
N VAL A 130 -3.95 -4.85 -8.43
CA VAL A 130 -4.15 -6.31 -8.42
C VAL A 130 -4.36 -6.86 -9.83
N GLU A 131 -5.17 -6.19 -10.64
CA GLU A 131 -5.39 -6.52 -12.05
C GLU A 131 -4.08 -6.44 -12.84
N ALA A 132 -3.36 -5.33 -12.75
CA ALA A 132 -2.08 -5.15 -13.44
C ALA A 132 -1.03 -6.20 -13.02
N ARG A 133 -1.03 -6.64 -11.76
CA ARG A 133 -0.16 -7.73 -11.28
C ARG A 133 -0.53 -9.08 -11.90
N ARG A 134 -1.83 -9.38 -12.02
CA ARG A 134 -2.30 -10.59 -12.69
C ARG A 134 -1.89 -10.59 -14.16
N ASP A 135 -2.14 -9.49 -14.86
CA ASP A 135 -1.76 -9.34 -16.26
C ASP A 135 -0.25 -9.51 -16.48
N ALA A 136 0.59 -8.97 -15.59
CA ALA A 136 2.04 -9.11 -15.66
C ALA A 136 2.49 -10.57 -15.49
N ASN A 137 1.86 -11.31 -14.57
CA ASN A 137 2.14 -12.72 -14.33
C ASN A 137 1.66 -13.60 -15.48
N ASP A 138 0.45 -13.37 -15.98
CA ASP A 138 -0.15 -14.13 -17.08
C ASP A 138 0.60 -13.90 -18.41
N SER A 139 1.13 -12.69 -18.61
CA SER A 139 1.92 -12.34 -19.80
C SER A 139 3.37 -12.82 -19.75
N GLY A 140 3.82 -13.43 -18.65
CA GLY A 140 5.23 -13.79 -18.44
C GLY A 140 6.19 -12.59 -18.45
N ARG A 141 5.69 -11.37 -18.17
CA ARG A 141 6.44 -10.10 -18.25
C ARG A 141 7.20 -9.76 -16.96
N VAL A 142 7.37 -10.74 -16.07
CA VAL A 142 8.25 -10.63 -14.92
C VAL A 142 9.63 -11.14 -15.38
N ALA A 143 10.52 -10.20 -15.67
CA ALA A 143 11.96 -10.45 -15.84
C ALA A 143 12.69 -9.78 -14.67
#